data_AF-A0A7D3WU56-F1
#
_entry.id   AF-A0A7D3WU56-F1
#
_cell.length_a   1.000
_cell.length_b   1.000
_cell.length_c   1.000
_cell.angle_alpha   90.00
_cell.angle_beta   90.00
_cell.angle_gamma   90.00
#
_symmetry.space_group_name_H-M   'P 1'
#
loop_
_entity.id
_entity.type
_entity.pdbx_description
1 polymer ?
#
loop_
_entity_poly.entity_id
_entity_poly.type
_entity_poly.pdbx_seq_one_letter_code
_entity_poly.pdbx_strand_id
1 'polypeptide(L)'
;MRVAAQSDFTAYEEQAAQKLLSIYAEQHQQSKYEKLSQELTKLRETVDYEQAAEQLFFDVQLGVEKAVANRHKIATKLPAYLERLEELYRLAPTFGTFNALYRVRLAYAGLAGHYQDIIRETERATAMVAAGTLNARRFDQRFNHFMNVYAHLRGRRPQEGLKLAEAFAETMHPTSSNWFYFYEHYLLLALHAGEYELAQRLLQVAHKNPSYSKLRPAALERWELLEAYIELVLPIEQVSPKRRNQLAVFAALTVPEYSRDKRGYNVAILVFQLVHYLQQRLLEPVLVRLERLRKYQQRHLRDPATLRSRTFLRLLLLLPEADFDPAQLAQRGKSLLNTLRQASLTRDADSEVEIIPYEDLWELIMNILRRGTPE
;
A
#
# COMPACT_ATOMS: atom_id res chain seq x y z
N MET A 1 -0.31 2.19 -39.33
CA MET A 1 1.13 2.40 -39.14
C MET A 1 1.41 3.71 -38.38
N ARG A 2 1.31 4.91 -38.97
CA ARG A 2 1.66 6.19 -38.29
C ARG A 2 1.03 6.40 -36.91
N VAL A 3 -0.26 6.11 -36.75
CA VAL A 3 -0.97 6.23 -35.46
C VAL A 3 -0.42 5.24 -34.42
N ALA A 4 -0.04 4.03 -34.84
CA ALA A 4 0.57 3.03 -33.96
C ALA A 4 1.97 3.47 -33.53
N ALA A 5 2.79 3.95 -34.47
CA ALA A 5 4.12 4.50 -34.19
C ALA A 5 4.06 5.68 -33.21
N GLN A 6 3.17 6.66 -33.45
CA GLN A 6 2.98 7.82 -32.56
C GLN A 6 2.45 7.45 -31.17
N SER A 7 1.89 6.25 -31.03
CA SER A 7 1.32 5.77 -29.79
C SER A 7 2.17 4.66 -29.16
N ASP A 8 3.40 4.42 -29.65
CA ASP A 8 4.31 3.35 -29.23
C ASP A 8 3.68 1.96 -29.21
N PHE A 9 2.82 1.66 -30.18
CA PHE A 9 2.17 0.37 -30.32
C PHE A 9 2.90 -0.51 -31.33
N THR A 10 4.10 -0.97 -30.97
CA THR A 10 5.04 -1.69 -31.85
C THR A 10 4.42 -2.90 -32.56
N ALA A 11 3.67 -3.74 -31.84
CA ALA A 11 3.01 -4.91 -32.43
C ALA A 11 1.94 -4.53 -33.49
N TYR A 12 1.20 -3.44 -33.29
CA TYR A 12 0.25 -2.96 -34.30
C TYR A 12 0.95 -2.25 -35.47
N GLU A 13 2.11 -1.67 -35.23
CA GLU A 13 2.96 -1.12 -36.27
C GLU A 13 3.53 -2.22 -37.17
N GLU A 14 4.06 -3.31 -36.59
CA GLU A 14 4.51 -4.51 -37.30
C GLU A 14 3.40 -5.08 -38.19
N GLN A 15 2.21 -5.29 -37.64
CA GLN A 15 1.08 -5.83 -38.41
C GLN A 15 0.66 -4.90 -39.55
N ALA A 16 0.67 -3.59 -39.31
CA ALA A 16 0.36 -2.61 -40.33
C ALA A 16 1.43 -2.56 -41.43
N ALA A 17 2.71 -2.65 -41.06
CA ALA A 17 3.84 -2.71 -41.98
C ALA A 17 3.78 -3.97 -42.84
N GLN A 18 3.48 -5.13 -42.25
CA GLN A 18 3.30 -6.38 -43.00
C GLN A 18 2.17 -6.26 -44.06
N LYS A 19 1.05 -5.63 -43.72
CA LYS A 19 -0.05 -5.40 -44.69
C LYS A 19 0.36 -4.41 -45.79
N LEU A 20 1.07 -3.33 -45.45
CA LEU A 20 1.55 -2.35 -46.43
C LEU A 20 2.59 -2.94 -47.39
N LEU A 21 3.43 -3.85 -46.88
CA LEU A 21 4.44 -4.54 -47.67
C LEU A 21 3.80 -5.37 -48.79
N SER A 22 2.71 -6.10 -48.49
CA SER A 22 1.93 -6.82 -49.49
C SER A 22 1.36 -5.89 -50.57
N ILE A 23 0.82 -4.73 -50.18
CA ILE A 23 0.29 -3.73 -51.11
C ILE A 23 1.40 -3.19 -52.03
N TYR A 24 2.59 -2.91 -51.50
CA TYR A 24 3.71 -2.43 -52.32
C TYR A 24 4.22 -3.49 -53.29
N ALA A 25 4.20 -4.77 -52.91
CA ALA A 25 4.53 -5.87 -53.81
C ALA A 25 3.51 -5.99 -54.96
N GLU A 26 2.20 -5.94 -54.65
CA GLU A 26 1.11 -5.98 -55.64
C GLU A 26 1.16 -4.79 -56.61
N GLN A 27 1.56 -3.62 -56.12
CA GLN A 27 1.69 -2.40 -56.93
C GLN A 27 3.05 -2.27 -57.62
N HIS A 28 3.93 -3.27 -57.53
CA HIS A 28 5.28 -3.26 -58.08
C HIS A 28 6.14 -2.05 -57.64
N GLN A 29 5.92 -1.53 -56.42
CA GLN A 29 6.67 -0.40 -55.86
C GLN A 29 7.97 -0.83 -55.17
N GLN A 30 8.94 -1.33 -55.96
CA GLN A 30 10.17 -1.99 -55.48
C GLN A 30 10.91 -1.22 -54.37
N SER A 31 11.22 0.06 -54.57
CA SER A 31 11.98 0.84 -53.59
C SER A 31 11.27 0.99 -52.23
N LYS A 32 9.93 1.14 -52.24
CA LYS A 32 9.15 1.22 -51.00
C LYS A 32 9.05 -0.15 -50.33
N TYR A 33 8.92 -1.21 -51.12
CA TYR A 33 8.94 -2.59 -50.63
C TYR A 33 10.26 -2.91 -49.92
N GLU A 34 11.40 -2.66 -50.56
CA GLU A 34 12.72 -2.95 -49.98
C GLU A 34 12.96 -2.19 -48.67
N LYS A 35 12.63 -0.89 -48.67
CA LYS A 35 12.75 -0.05 -47.46
C LYS A 35 11.88 -0.57 -46.32
N LEU A 36 10.61 -0.85 -46.60
CA LEU A 36 9.67 -1.32 -45.58
C LEU A 36 9.99 -2.74 -45.10
N SER A 37 10.54 -3.60 -45.96
CA SER A 37 10.98 -4.95 -45.60
C SER A 37 12.09 -4.91 -44.54
N GLN A 38 13.08 -4.04 -44.70
CA GLN A 38 14.14 -3.84 -43.70
C GLN A 38 13.60 -3.28 -42.39
N GLU A 39 12.66 -2.33 -42.46
CA GLU A 39 11.98 -1.76 -41.29
C GLU A 39 11.16 -2.81 -40.54
N LEU A 40 10.45 -3.67 -41.28
CA LEU A 40 9.65 -4.76 -40.73
C LEU A 40 10.50 -5.78 -39.97
N THR A 41 11.70 -6.13 -40.46
CA THR A 41 12.62 -7.00 -39.73
C THR A 41 13.00 -6.42 -38.37
N LYS A 42 13.31 -5.12 -38.30
CA LYS A 42 13.64 -4.44 -37.04
C LYS A 42 12.44 -4.36 -36.09
N LEU A 43 11.24 -4.10 -36.63
CA LEU A 43 10.00 -4.10 -35.85
C LEU A 43 9.75 -5.47 -35.21
N ARG A 44 9.98 -6.56 -35.94
CA ARG A 44 9.84 -7.93 -35.41
C ARG A 44 10.79 -8.21 -34.27
N GLU A 45 12.08 -7.90 -34.44
CA GLU A 45 13.05 -8.05 -33.35
C GLU A 45 12.64 -7.24 -32.11
N THR A 46 12.14 -6.01 -32.31
CA THR A 46 11.64 -5.15 -31.23
C THR A 46 10.44 -5.78 -30.52
N VAL A 47 9.48 -6.34 -31.27
CA VAL A 47 8.32 -7.05 -30.73
C VAL A 47 8.74 -8.28 -29.93
N ASP A 48 9.74 -9.04 -30.41
CA ASP A 48 10.25 -10.21 -29.68
C ASP A 48 10.87 -9.81 -28.34
N TYR A 49 11.60 -8.69 -28.28
CA TYR A 49 12.13 -8.16 -27.02
C TYR A 49 11.01 -7.68 -26.07
N GLU A 50 9.98 -7.01 -26.58
CA GLU A 50 8.82 -6.59 -25.80
C GLU A 50 8.06 -7.78 -25.20
N GLN A 51 7.83 -8.82 -26.00
CA GLN A 51 7.15 -10.05 -25.54
C GLN A 51 7.97 -10.79 -24.48
N ALA A 52 9.29 -10.89 -24.65
CA ALA A 52 10.17 -11.48 -23.64
C ALA A 52 10.12 -10.70 -22.32
N ALA A 53 10.09 -9.36 -22.38
CA ALA A 53 9.98 -8.51 -21.19
C ALA A 53 8.62 -8.68 -20.51
N GLU A 54 7.54 -8.71 -21.28
CA GLU A 54 6.18 -8.90 -20.78
C GLU A 54 6.01 -10.28 -20.09
N GLN A 55 6.58 -11.33 -20.66
CA GLN A 55 6.55 -12.66 -20.07
C GLN A 55 7.21 -12.69 -18.67
N LEU A 56 8.37 -12.04 -18.51
CA LEU A 56 9.03 -11.92 -17.20
C LEU A 56 8.18 -11.15 -16.20
N PHE A 57 7.53 -10.07 -16.65
CA PHE A 57 6.59 -9.32 -15.82
C PHE A 57 5.40 -10.20 -15.36
N PHE A 58 4.78 -10.97 -16.26
CA PHE A 58 3.68 -11.86 -15.93
C PHE A 58 4.09 -12.98 -14.97
N ASP A 59 5.28 -13.56 -15.12
CA ASP A 59 5.83 -14.53 -14.17
C ASP A 59 5.91 -13.95 -12.75
N VAL A 60 6.36 -12.69 -12.65
CA VAL A 60 6.43 -11.98 -11.36
C VAL A 60 5.03 -11.75 -10.80
N GLN A 61 4.11 -11.23 -11.61
CA GLN A 61 2.74 -10.95 -11.18
C GLN A 61 2.05 -12.22 -10.63
N LEU A 62 2.13 -13.33 -11.38
CA LEU A 62 1.58 -14.62 -10.97
C LEU A 62 2.26 -15.20 -9.71
N GLY A 63 3.54 -14.89 -9.51
CA GLY A 63 4.29 -15.27 -8.31
C GLY A 63 3.89 -14.49 -7.06
N VAL A 64 3.67 -13.17 -7.20
CA VAL A 64 3.36 -12.24 -6.11
C VAL A 64 1.93 -12.39 -5.59
N GLU A 65 0.96 -12.64 -6.48
CA GLU A 65 -0.46 -12.82 -6.12
C GLU A 65 -0.73 -14.10 -5.33
N LYS A 66 0.20 -15.07 -5.34
CA LYS A 66 0.05 -16.36 -4.63
C LYS A 66 0.49 -16.28 -3.17
N ALA A 67 0.25 -17.37 -2.43
CA ALA A 67 0.60 -17.52 -1.02
C ALA A 67 2.08 -17.20 -0.71
N VAL A 68 2.37 -16.84 0.55
CA VAL A 68 3.70 -16.42 1.06
C VAL A 68 4.86 -17.33 0.61
N ALA A 69 4.64 -18.65 0.52
CA ALA A 69 5.66 -19.60 0.05
C ALA A 69 6.08 -19.37 -1.42
N ASN A 70 5.16 -18.94 -2.29
CA ASN A 70 5.47 -18.63 -3.69
C ASN A 70 6.12 -17.25 -3.83
N ARG A 71 5.82 -16.30 -2.93
CA ARG A 71 6.52 -15.00 -2.85
C ARG A 71 8.02 -15.17 -2.58
N HIS A 72 8.38 -16.12 -1.72
CA HIS A 72 9.79 -16.45 -1.48
C HIS A 72 10.46 -17.05 -2.72
N LYS A 73 9.77 -17.95 -3.44
CA LYS A 73 10.30 -18.56 -4.67
C LYS A 73 10.48 -17.57 -5.81
N ILE A 74 9.58 -16.59 -5.95
CA ILE A 74 9.76 -15.54 -6.97
C ILE A 74 10.85 -14.55 -6.54
N ALA A 75 10.96 -14.24 -5.24
CA ALA A 75 11.99 -13.34 -4.73
C ALA A 75 13.42 -13.80 -5.04
N THR A 76 13.69 -15.11 -5.09
CA THR A 76 15.01 -15.62 -5.47
C THR A 76 15.32 -15.48 -6.97
N LYS A 77 14.29 -15.40 -7.82
CA LYS A 77 14.45 -15.22 -9.28
C LYS A 77 14.51 -13.76 -9.70
N LEU A 78 13.96 -12.85 -8.89
CA LEU A 78 13.83 -11.43 -9.23
C LEU A 78 15.14 -10.75 -9.65
N PRO A 79 16.30 -10.99 -9.02
CA PRO A 79 17.56 -10.38 -9.47
C PRO A 79 17.90 -10.73 -10.92
N ALA A 80 17.83 -12.01 -11.29
CA ALA A 80 18.11 -12.46 -12.65
C ALA A 80 17.08 -11.92 -13.66
N TYR A 81 15.81 -11.84 -13.25
CA TYR A 81 14.76 -11.25 -14.10
C TYR A 81 14.99 -9.75 -14.33
N LEU A 82 15.43 -9.02 -13.31
CA LEU A 82 15.78 -7.60 -13.42
C LEU A 82 16.97 -7.38 -14.35
N GLU A 83 18.04 -8.16 -14.22
CA GLU A 83 19.20 -8.08 -15.13
C GLU A 83 18.78 -8.30 -16.58
N ARG A 84 17.94 -9.32 -16.83
CA ARG A 84 17.42 -9.59 -18.18
C ARG A 84 16.52 -8.47 -18.69
N LEU A 85 15.64 -7.90 -17.85
CA LEU A 85 14.77 -6.80 -18.23
C LEU A 85 15.57 -5.52 -18.53
N GLU A 86 16.67 -5.26 -17.81
CA GLU A 86 17.57 -4.15 -18.10
C GLU A 86 18.30 -4.32 -19.43
N GLU A 87 18.71 -5.55 -19.76
CA GLU A 87 19.27 -5.88 -21.07
C GLU A 87 18.24 -5.66 -22.19
N LEU A 88 17.01 -6.20 -22.02
CA LEU A 88 15.93 -6.05 -23.00
C LEU A 88 15.55 -4.58 -23.24
N TYR A 89 15.47 -3.78 -22.17
CA TYR A 89 15.23 -2.33 -22.30
C TYR A 89 16.37 -1.60 -23.02
N ARG A 90 17.62 -2.05 -22.87
CA ARG A 90 18.77 -1.49 -23.60
C ARG A 90 18.74 -1.85 -25.09
N LEU A 91 18.32 -3.06 -25.42
CA LEU A 91 18.19 -3.53 -26.81
C LEU A 91 17.01 -2.86 -27.53
N ALA A 92 15.89 -2.66 -26.82
CA ALA A 92 14.69 -2.03 -27.34
C ALA A 92 14.13 -1.05 -26.30
N PRO A 93 14.50 0.25 -26.33
CA PRO A 93 14.04 1.25 -25.38
C PRO A 93 12.63 1.75 -25.71
N THR A 94 11.65 0.84 -25.70
CA THR A 94 10.25 1.12 -25.99
C THR A 94 9.44 1.27 -24.72
N PHE A 95 8.17 1.66 -24.86
CA PHE A 95 7.25 1.67 -23.72
C PHE A 95 7.07 0.26 -23.10
N GLY A 96 7.00 -0.79 -23.93
CA GLY A 96 6.70 -2.14 -23.46
C GLY A 96 7.79 -2.70 -22.55
N THR A 97 9.04 -2.62 -22.99
CA THR A 97 10.22 -3.05 -22.22
C THR A 97 10.43 -2.16 -20.98
N PHE A 98 10.23 -0.85 -21.09
CA PHE A 98 10.26 0.07 -19.95
C PHE A 98 9.21 -0.32 -18.89
N ASN A 99 7.96 -0.49 -19.29
CA ASN A 99 6.86 -0.75 -18.36
C ASN A 99 7.05 -2.08 -17.63
N ALA A 100 7.50 -3.14 -18.33
CA ALA A 100 7.83 -4.40 -17.69
C ALA A 100 8.95 -4.24 -16.64
N LEU A 101 10.06 -3.59 -17.00
CA LEU A 101 11.17 -3.32 -16.08
C LEU A 101 10.71 -2.50 -14.87
N TYR A 102 9.99 -1.40 -15.11
CA TYR A 102 9.45 -0.51 -14.08
C TYR A 102 8.56 -1.28 -13.10
N ARG A 103 7.59 -2.05 -13.59
CA ARG A 103 6.66 -2.83 -12.74
C ARG A 103 7.39 -3.87 -11.89
N VAL A 104 8.38 -4.56 -12.46
CA VAL A 104 9.16 -5.57 -11.72
C VAL A 104 10.08 -4.91 -10.69
N ARG A 105 10.67 -3.74 -10.97
CA ARG A 105 11.44 -2.97 -9.98
C ARG A 105 10.60 -2.57 -8.78
N LEU A 106 9.38 -2.07 -9.00
CA LEU A 106 8.47 -1.74 -7.91
C LEU A 106 8.12 -2.96 -7.06
N ALA A 107 7.81 -4.09 -7.71
CA ALA A 107 7.48 -5.33 -7.02
C ALA A 107 8.67 -5.85 -6.19
N TYR A 108 9.88 -5.83 -6.75
CA TYR A 108 11.10 -6.23 -6.04
C TYR A 108 11.37 -5.34 -4.83
N ALA A 109 11.30 -4.02 -5.01
CA ALA A 109 11.50 -3.07 -3.92
C ALA A 109 10.46 -3.24 -2.79
N GLY A 110 9.18 -3.46 -3.12
CA GLY A 110 8.13 -3.70 -2.12
C GLY A 110 8.34 -4.99 -1.33
N LEU A 111 8.73 -6.08 -2.01
CA LEU A 111 9.07 -7.35 -1.36
C LEU A 111 10.31 -7.25 -0.47
N ALA A 112 11.30 -6.43 -0.86
CA ALA A 112 12.49 -6.17 -0.07
C ALA A 112 12.25 -5.17 1.08
N GLY A 113 11.14 -4.44 1.07
CA GLY A 113 10.87 -3.33 1.99
C GLY A 113 11.68 -2.06 1.67
N HIS A 114 12.23 -1.95 0.46
CA HIS A 114 13.02 -0.81 -0.01
C HIS A 114 12.12 0.29 -0.56
N TYR A 115 11.26 0.88 0.27
CA TYR A 115 10.28 1.86 -0.18
C TYR A 115 10.89 3.13 -0.78
N GLN A 116 12.12 3.49 -0.39
CA GLN A 116 12.84 4.59 -1.01
C GLN A 116 13.14 4.35 -2.50
N ASP A 117 13.34 3.09 -2.89
CA ASP A 117 13.53 2.73 -4.29
C ASP A 117 12.24 2.92 -5.09
N ILE A 118 11.07 2.57 -4.50
CA ILE A 118 9.76 2.83 -5.13
C ILE A 118 9.55 4.33 -5.34
N ILE A 119 9.85 5.16 -4.35
CA ILE A 119 9.75 6.63 -4.47
C ILE A 119 10.61 7.11 -5.64
N ARG A 120 11.89 6.73 -5.68
CA ARG A 120 12.82 7.13 -6.75
C ARG A 120 12.35 6.67 -8.13
N GLU A 121 11.89 5.42 -8.28
CA GLU A 121 11.44 4.91 -9.58
C GLU A 121 10.14 5.60 -10.04
N THR A 122 9.23 5.91 -9.12
CA THR A 122 7.98 6.64 -9.46
C THR A 122 8.23 8.10 -9.84
N GLU A 123 9.15 8.77 -9.15
CA GLU A 123 9.59 10.14 -9.49
C GLU A 123 10.32 10.17 -10.83
N ARG A 124 11.21 9.19 -11.08
CA ARG A 124 11.90 9.03 -12.36
C ARG A 124 10.90 8.85 -13.50
N ALA A 125 9.89 7.99 -13.33
CA ALA A 125 8.88 7.78 -14.37
C ALA A 125 8.08 9.07 -14.65
N THR A 126 7.69 9.82 -13.61
CA THR A 126 7.05 11.13 -13.76
C THR A 126 7.94 12.11 -14.55
N ALA A 127 9.23 12.18 -14.23
CA ALA A 127 10.19 13.03 -14.94
C ALA A 127 10.34 12.62 -16.42
N MET A 128 10.36 11.30 -16.71
CA MET A 128 10.43 10.79 -18.07
C MET A 128 9.17 11.12 -18.89
N VAL A 129 7.99 11.10 -18.27
CA VAL A 129 6.73 11.56 -18.90
C VAL A 129 6.80 13.06 -19.20
N ALA A 130 7.22 13.87 -18.22
CA ALA A 130 7.34 15.33 -18.38
C ALA A 130 8.35 15.72 -19.46
N ALA A 131 9.45 14.96 -19.59
CA ALA A 131 10.47 15.16 -20.63
C ALA A 131 10.06 14.63 -22.01
N GLY A 132 8.90 13.96 -22.14
CA GLY A 132 8.45 13.35 -23.40
C GLY A 132 9.23 12.09 -23.81
N THR A 133 10.10 11.58 -22.94
CA THR A 133 10.87 10.34 -23.17
C THR A 133 10.09 9.06 -22.81
N LEU A 134 8.93 9.22 -22.18
CA LEU A 134 7.99 8.14 -21.87
C LEU A 134 6.59 8.55 -22.33
N ASN A 135 5.90 7.62 -23.00
CA ASN A 135 4.59 7.88 -23.58
C ASN A 135 3.52 8.19 -22.53
N ALA A 136 3.14 9.47 -22.42
CA ALA A 136 2.14 9.93 -21.47
C ALA A 136 0.76 9.29 -21.64
N ARG A 137 0.40 8.84 -22.86
CA ARG A 137 -0.91 8.22 -23.13
C ARG A 137 -0.95 6.75 -22.73
N ARG A 138 0.17 6.05 -22.82
CA ARG A 138 0.27 4.63 -22.41
C ARG A 138 0.62 4.48 -20.93
N PHE A 139 1.34 5.44 -20.35
CA PHE A 139 1.78 5.35 -18.96
C PHE A 139 0.62 5.56 -17.99
N ASP A 140 0.43 4.60 -17.08
CA ASP A 140 -0.59 4.67 -16.04
C ASP A 140 -0.14 5.60 -14.91
N GLN A 141 -0.36 6.90 -15.10
CA GLN A 141 0.00 7.93 -14.13
C GLN A 141 -0.72 7.74 -12.79
N ARG A 142 -1.94 7.21 -12.78
CA ARG A 142 -2.70 6.96 -11.54
C ARG A 142 -2.04 5.86 -10.72
N PHE A 143 -1.65 4.76 -11.35
CA PHE A 143 -0.89 3.72 -10.68
C PHE A 143 0.44 4.26 -10.13
N ASN A 144 1.16 5.09 -10.91
CA ASN A 144 2.41 5.69 -10.47
C ASN A 144 2.22 6.57 -9.22
N HIS A 145 1.22 7.45 -9.23
CA HIS A 145 0.86 8.28 -8.07
C HIS A 145 0.48 7.44 -6.84
N PHE A 146 -0.32 6.38 -7.04
CA PHE A 146 -0.68 5.47 -5.96
C PHE A 146 0.56 4.78 -5.36
N MET A 147 1.46 4.26 -6.19
CA MET A 147 2.67 3.58 -5.71
C MET A 147 3.61 4.53 -4.96
N ASN A 148 3.66 5.80 -5.35
CA ASN A 148 4.43 6.82 -4.65
C ASN A 148 3.84 7.08 -3.24
N VAL A 149 2.54 7.36 -3.15
CA VAL A 149 1.81 7.55 -1.89
C VAL A 149 1.94 6.33 -0.97
N TYR A 150 1.78 5.14 -1.56
CA TYR A 150 2.00 3.86 -0.89
C TYR A 150 3.39 3.76 -0.27
N ALA A 151 4.44 4.07 -1.04
CA ALA A 151 5.81 3.98 -0.57
C ALA A 151 6.13 4.99 0.53
N HIS A 152 5.55 6.21 0.50
CA HIS A 152 5.70 7.16 1.60
C HIS A 152 5.04 6.66 2.90
N LEU A 153 3.84 6.08 2.82
CA LEU A 153 3.16 5.49 3.98
C LEU A 153 4.00 4.35 4.57
N ARG A 154 4.39 3.40 3.73
CA ARG A 154 5.17 2.23 4.13
C ARG A 154 6.60 2.57 4.56
N GLY A 155 7.16 3.62 3.97
CA GLY A 155 8.45 4.22 4.30
C GLY A 155 8.47 5.05 5.57
N ARG A 156 7.32 5.21 6.26
CA ARG A 156 7.15 6.07 7.45
C ARG A 156 7.54 7.52 7.21
N ARG A 157 7.13 8.06 6.07
CA ARG A 157 7.27 9.48 5.73
C ARG A 157 5.89 10.13 5.57
N PRO A 158 5.06 10.13 6.63
CA PRO A 158 3.66 10.47 6.47
C PRO A 158 3.45 11.92 6.07
N GLN A 159 4.26 12.87 6.57
CA GLN A 159 4.13 14.29 6.21
C GLN A 159 4.45 14.55 4.73
N GLU A 160 5.49 13.93 4.18
CA GLU A 160 5.84 14.03 2.76
C GLU A 160 4.76 13.37 1.89
N GLY A 161 4.36 12.15 2.25
CA GLY A 161 3.33 11.41 1.53
C GLY A 161 1.98 12.10 1.53
N LEU A 162 1.61 12.77 2.62
CA LEU A 162 0.33 13.47 2.76
C LEU A 162 0.23 14.63 1.75
N LYS A 163 1.29 15.43 1.61
CA LYS A 163 1.34 16.53 0.63
C LYS A 163 1.18 16.02 -0.81
N LEU A 164 1.84 14.91 -1.13
CA LEU A 164 1.74 14.29 -2.45
C LEU A 164 0.37 13.66 -2.69
N ALA A 165 -0.21 13.01 -1.68
CA ALA A 165 -1.54 12.43 -1.77
C ALA A 165 -2.61 13.51 -2.01
N GLU A 166 -2.48 14.67 -1.36
CA GLU A 166 -3.34 15.83 -1.62
C GLU A 166 -3.26 16.28 -3.08
N ALA A 167 -2.04 16.50 -3.60
CA ALA A 167 -1.82 16.91 -4.97
C ALA A 167 -2.32 15.86 -6.00
N PHE A 168 -2.17 14.57 -5.70
CA PHE A 168 -2.55 13.50 -6.63
C PHE A 168 -4.04 13.14 -6.56
N ALA A 169 -4.77 13.56 -5.53
CA ALA A 169 -6.18 13.23 -5.34
C ALA A 169 -7.06 13.65 -6.53
N GLU A 170 -6.74 14.79 -7.17
CA GLU A 170 -7.46 15.31 -8.34
C GLU A 170 -7.37 14.40 -9.56
N THR A 171 -6.31 13.59 -9.65
CA THR A 171 -6.10 12.67 -10.78
C THR A 171 -6.91 11.37 -10.65
N MET A 172 -7.49 11.12 -9.48
CA MET A 172 -8.24 9.91 -9.15
C MET A 172 -9.73 10.09 -9.45
N HIS A 173 -10.27 9.26 -10.33
CA HIS A 173 -11.68 9.37 -10.71
C HIS A 173 -12.60 8.67 -9.68
N PRO A 174 -13.62 9.35 -9.09
CA PRO A 174 -14.46 8.81 -8.02
C PRO A 174 -15.22 7.52 -8.32
N THR A 175 -15.45 7.21 -9.60
CA THR A 175 -16.12 5.96 -10.01
C THR A 175 -15.18 4.77 -10.14
N SER A 176 -13.86 4.99 -10.06
CA SER A 176 -12.88 3.91 -10.13
C SER A 176 -12.82 3.17 -8.79
N SER A 177 -12.76 1.84 -8.82
CA SER A 177 -12.45 1.05 -7.62
C SER A 177 -11.11 1.45 -6.99
N ASN A 178 -10.13 1.88 -7.81
CA ASN A 178 -8.82 2.35 -7.37
C ASN A 178 -8.90 3.65 -6.56
N TRP A 179 -9.99 4.40 -6.67
CA TRP A 179 -10.21 5.62 -5.89
C TRP A 179 -10.28 5.33 -4.39
N PHE A 180 -11.02 4.30 -3.98
CA PHE A 180 -11.11 3.93 -2.57
C PHE A 180 -9.78 3.41 -2.04
N TYR A 181 -9.01 2.64 -2.83
CA TYR A 181 -7.68 2.21 -2.42
C TYR A 181 -6.73 3.40 -2.22
N PHE A 182 -6.76 4.39 -3.11
CA PHE A 182 -5.98 5.62 -2.95
C PHE A 182 -6.40 6.40 -1.70
N TYR A 183 -7.70 6.64 -1.53
CA TYR A 183 -8.21 7.40 -0.37
C TYR A 183 -8.01 6.68 0.96
N GLU A 184 -8.01 5.34 0.99
CA GLU A 184 -7.63 4.54 2.16
C GLU A 184 -6.19 4.86 2.59
N HIS A 185 -5.25 4.92 1.63
CA HIS A 185 -3.84 5.27 1.91
C HIS A 185 -3.65 6.74 2.26
N TYR A 186 -4.41 7.63 1.62
CA TYR A 186 -4.40 9.07 1.94
C TYR A 186 -4.89 9.31 3.38
N LEU A 187 -5.98 8.65 3.78
CA LEU A 187 -6.49 8.70 5.14
C LEU A 187 -5.48 8.12 6.15
N LEU A 188 -4.85 6.99 5.84
CA LEU A 188 -3.79 6.42 6.68
C LEU A 188 -2.59 7.37 6.84
N LEU A 189 -2.16 8.05 5.77
CA LEU A 189 -1.13 9.08 5.86
C LEU A 189 -1.54 10.23 6.79
N ALA A 190 -2.80 10.67 6.73
CA ALA A 190 -3.30 11.71 7.62
C ALA A 190 -3.26 11.26 9.08
N LEU A 191 -3.70 10.02 9.36
CA LEU A 191 -3.62 9.43 10.70
C LEU A 191 -2.17 9.30 11.20
N HIS A 192 -1.24 8.89 10.34
CA HIS A 192 0.19 8.76 10.67
C HIS A 192 0.89 10.12 10.80
N ALA A 193 0.36 11.17 10.19
CA ALA A 193 0.86 12.53 10.34
C ALA A 193 0.27 13.24 11.58
N GLY A 194 -0.67 12.63 12.29
CA GLY A 194 -1.41 13.26 13.39
C GLY A 194 -2.51 14.24 12.93
N GLU A 195 -2.82 14.29 11.64
CA GLU A 195 -3.80 15.19 11.02
C GLU A 195 -5.22 14.63 11.12
N TYR A 196 -5.72 14.43 12.34
CA TYR A 196 -6.97 13.70 12.60
C TYR A 196 -8.22 14.40 12.04
N GLU A 197 -8.26 15.72 12.02
CA GLU A 197 -9.36 16.47 11.40
C GLU A 197 -9.39 16.26 9.87
N LEU A 198 -8.21 16.19 9.24
CA LEU A 198 -8.13 15.87 7.82
C LEU A 198 -8.59 14.43 7.57
N ALA A 199 -8.16 13.48 8.39
CA ALA A 199 -8.62 12.09 8.30
C ALA A 199 -10.16 12.00 8.39
N GLN A 200 -10.78 12.76 9.29
CA GLN A 200 -12.24 12.85 9.40
C GLN A 200 -12.89 13.42 8.13
N ARG A 201 -12.33 14.50 7.55
CA ARG A 201 -12.83 15.05 6.29
C ARG A 201 -12.71 14.05 5.14
N LEU A 202 -11.60 13.35 5.02
CA LEU A 202 -11.37 12.32 4.00
C LEU A 202 -12.36 11.16 4.13
N LEU A 203 -12.64 10.72 5.36
CA LEU A 203 -13.66 9.71 5.62
C LEU A 203 -15.05 10.17 5.15
N GLN A 204 -15.43 11.41 5.44
CA GLN A 204 -16.70 11.97 4.96
C GLN A 204 -16.78 12.02 3.44
N VAL A 205 -15.67 12.35 2.77
CA VAL A 205 -15.58 12.31 1.29
C VAL A 205 -15.80 10.89 0.77
N ALA A 206 -15.19 9.88 1.41
CA ALA A 206 -15.40 8.48 1.07
C ALA A 206 -16.86 8.02 1.26
N HIS A 207 -17.48 8.34 2.40
CA HIS A 207 -18.88 7.99 2.70
C HIS A 207 -19.89 8.63 1.74
N LYS A 208 -19.62 9.85 1.27
CA LYS A 208 -20.48 10.55 0.30
C LYS A 208 -20.37 9.99 -1.12
N ASN A 209 -19.37 9.16 -1.42
CA ASN A 209 -19.22 8.55 -2.73
C ASN A 209 -20.33 7.51 -2.96
N PRO A 210 -21.15 7.61 -4.04
CA PRO A 210 -22.25 6.68 -4.31
C PRO A 210 -21.84 5.21 -4.47
N SER A 211 -20.56 4.94 -4.72
CA SER A 211 -20.01 3.59 -4.84
C SER A 211 -19.57 2.99 -3.49
N TYR A 212 -19.62 3.74 -2.39
CA TYR A 212 -19.17 3.28 -1.07
C TYR A 212 -19.97 2.05 -0.61
N SER A 213 -21.30 2.10 -0.69
CA SER A 213 -22.18 0.98 -0.33
C SER A 213 -22.02 -0.26 -1.25
N LYS A 214 -21.35 -0.11 -2.39
CA LYS A 214 -21.06 -1.18 -3.35
C LYS A 214 -19.70 -1.82 -3.13
N LEU A 215 -18.92 -1.33 -2.14
CA LEU A 215 -17.66 -1.95 -1.78
C LEU A 215 -17.88 -3.38 -1.30
N ARG A 216 -16.85 -4.22 -1.54
CA ARG A 216 -16.85 -5.59 -1.04
C ARG A 216 -16.94 -5.57 0.50
N PRO A 217 -17.59 -6.56 1.15
CA PRO A 217 -17.73 -6.60 2.60
C PRO A 217 -16.40 -6.39 3.35
N ALA A 218 -15.34 -7.08 2.93
CA ALA A 218 -14.01 -6.92 3.54
C ALA A 218 -13.45 -5.50 3.43
N ALA A 219 -13.78 -4.75 2.37
CA ALA A 219 -13.37 -3.35 2.26
C ALA A 219 -14.21 -2.46 3.19
N LEU A 220 -15.54 -2.67 3.26
CA LEU A 220 -16.41 -1.96 4.19
C LEU A 220 -15.95 -2.11 5.64
N GLU A 221 -15.64 -3.33 6.07
CA GLU A 221 -15.12 -3.61 7.42
C GLU A 221 -13.80 -2.86 7.70
N ARG A 222 -12.92 -2.71 6.70
CA ARG A 222 -11.69 -1.89 6.85
C ARG A 222 -12.00 -0.42 7.04
N TRP A 223 -12.91 0.13 6.25
CA TRP A 223 -13.34 1.52 6.38
C TRP A 223 -14.04 1.80 7.71
N GLU A 224 -14.87 0.87 8.18
CA GLU A 224 -15.47 0.94 9.52
C GLU A 224 -14.41 0.95 10.64
N LEU A 225 -13.35 0.14 10.50
CA LEU A 225 -12.25 0.14 11.46
C LEU A 225 -11.46 1.47 11.43
N LEU A 226 -11.22 2.04 10.24
CA LEU A 226 -10.59 3.36 10.10
C LEU A 226 -11.44 4.46 10.74
N GLU A 227 -12.76 4.44 10.50
CA GLU A 227 -13.70 5.34 11.15
C GLU A 227 -13.65 5.20 12.68
N ALA A 228 -13.61 3.98 13.19
CA ALA A 228 -13.52 3.73 14.63
C ALA A 228 -12.23 4.32 15.25
N TYR A 229 -11.10 4.21 14.54
CA TYR A 229 -9.84 4.83 14.96
C TYR A 229 -9.85 6.35 14.88
N ILE A 230 -10.46 6.94 13.85
CA ILE A 230 -10.63 8.40 13.75
C ILE A 230 -11.45 8.90 14.95
N GLU A 231 -12.57 8.24 15.23
CA GLU A 231 -13.44 8.64 16.34
C GLU A 231 -12.80 8.42 17.72
N LEU A 232 -11.87 7.46 17.83
CA LEU A 232 -11.09 7.22 19.04
C LEU A 232 -10.17 8.39 19.40
N VAL A 233 -9.62 9.08 18.39
CA VAL A 233 -8.61 10.15 18.58
C VAL A 233 -9.19 11.56 18.52
N LEU A 234 -10.39 11.73 17.96
CA LEU A 234 -11.06 13.02 17.96
C LEU A 234 -11.55 13.42 19.38
N PRO A 235 -11.65 14.72 19.67
CA PRO A 235 -12.25 15.20 20.92
C PRO A 235 -13.68 14.66 21.10
N ILE A 236 -14.04 14.29 22.33
CA ILE A 236 -15.32 13.63 22.63
C ILE A 236 -16.52 14.50 22.28
N GLU A 237 -16.35 15.82 22.33
CA GLU A 237 -17.34 16.83 21.96
C GLU A 237 -17.68 16.81 20.47
N GLN A 238 -16.76 16.31 19.63
CA GLN A 238 -16.95 16.18 18.18
C GLN A 238 -17.65 14.87 17.81
N VAL A 239 -17.82 13.93 18.74
CA VAL A 239 -18.44 12.62 18.49
C VAL A 239 -19.84 12.57 19.11
N SER A 240 -20.87 12.44 18.25
CA SER A 240 -22.26 12.41 18.71
C SER A 240 -22.54 11.25 19.69
N PRO A 241 -23.46 11.40 20.66
CA PRO A 241 -23.82 10.32 21.59
C PRO A 241 -24.27 9.03 20.90
N LYS A 242 -25.04 9.14 19.82
CA LYS A 242 -25.48 7.98 19.02
C LYS A 242 -24.28 7.22 18.46
N ARG A 243 -23.29 7.95 17.95
CA ARG A 243 -22.08 7.36 17.37
C ARG A 243 -21.19 6.72 18.45
N ARG A 244 -21.07 7.35 19.62
CA ARG A 244 -20.39 6.75 20.79
C ARG A 244 -21.01 5.40 21.18
N ASN A 245 -22.34 5.29 21.18
CA ASN A 245 -23.00 4.02 21.43
C ASN A 245 -22.71 2.98 20.33
N GLN A 246 -22.68 3.39 19.06
CA GLN A 246 -22.32 2.49 17.95
C GLN A 246 -20.87 1.98 18.08
N LEU A 247 -19.93 2.85 18.47
CA LEU A 247 -18.55 2.45 18.77
C LEU A 247 -18.46 1.46 19.93
N ALA A 248 -19.24 1.67 20.99
CA ALA A 248 -19.27 0.74 22.12
C ALA A 248 -19.78 -0.64 21.70
N VAL A 249 -20.83 -0.68 20.86
CA VAL A 249 -21.33 -1.92 20.26
C VAL A 249 -20.27 -2.56 19.38
N PHE A 250 -19.60 -1.80 18.52
CA PHE A 250 -18.52 -2.30 17.67
C PHE A 250 -17.36 -2.86 18.52
N ALA A 251 -16.88 -2.14 19.54
CA ALA A 251 -15.83 -2.62 20.43
C ALA A 251 -16.22 -3.91 21.17
N ALA A 252 -17.50 -4.04 21.55
CA ALA A 252 -18.00 -5.23 22.23
C ALA A 252 -18.13 -6.44 21.28
N LEU A 253 -18.73 -6.25 20.11
CA LEU A 253 -19.15 -7.32 19.19
C LEU A 253 -18.09 -7.70 18.16
N THR A 254 -17.18 -6.78 17.80
CA THR A 254 -16.17 -7.06 16.78
C THR A 254 -15.18 -8.09 17.28
N VAL A 255 -15.27 -9.30 16.75
CA VAL A 255 -14.28 -10.36 17.04
C VAL A 255 -13.20 -10.30 15.96
N PRO A 256 -11.90 -10.32 16.31
CA PRO A 256 -10.85 -10.53 15.32
C PRO A 256 -11.06 -11.91 14.69
N GLU A 257 -11.64 -11.93 13.51
CA GLU A 257 -11.85 -13.16 12.76
C GLU A 257 -10.61 -13.50 11.95
N TYR A 258 -10.18 -14.75 12.04
CA TYR A 258 -9.07 -15.28 11.26
C TYR A 258 -9.51 -15.59 9.82
N SER A 259 -10.06 -14.61 9.10
CA SER A 259 -10.34 -14.75 7.68
C SER A 259 -9.07 -14.43 6.87
N ARG A 260 -8.86 -15.15 5.75
CA ARG A 260 -7.73 -14.89 4.82
C ARG A 260 -7.72 -13.45 4.31
N ASP A 261 -8.90 -12.82 4.22
CA ASP A 261 -9.10 -11.48 3.67
C ASP A 261 -8.85 -10.37 4.72
N LYS A 262 -8.83 -10.71 6.02
CA LYS A 262 -8.56 -9.79 7.16
C LYS A 262 -7.10 -9.81 7.65
N ARG A 263 -6.20 -10.49 6.95
CA ARG A 263 -4.77 -10.58 7.32
C ARG A 263 -4.16 -9.17 7.38
N GLY A 264 -3.71 -8.78 8.57
CA GLY A 264 -3.01 -7.51 8.83
C GLY A 264 -3.76 -6.53 9.75
N TYR A 265 -5.08 -6.68 9.94
CA TYR A 265 -5.88 -5.76 10.78
C TYR A 265 -6.26 -6.33 12.16
N ASN A 266 -5.99 -7.61 12.41
CA ASN A 266 -6.34 -8.25 13.69
C ASN A 266 -5.72 -7.55 14.90
N VAL A 267 -4.46 -7.13 14.80
CA VAL A 267 -3.79 -6.38 15.87
C VAL A 267 -4.46 -5.02 16.06
N ALA A 268 -4.80 -4.31 14.98
CA ALA A 268 -5.51 -3.03 15.07
C ALA A 268 -6.87 -3.19 15.75
N ILE A 269 -7.65 -4.22 15.44
CA ILE A 269 -8.94 -4.48 16.12
C ILE A 269 -8.73 -4.70 17.63
N LEU A 270 -7.77 -5.55 18.02
CA LEU A 270 -7.50 -5.85 19.43
C LEU A 270 -7.02 -4.61 20.21
N VAL A 271 -6.16 -3.80 19.59
CA VAL A 271 -5.66 -2.56 20.16
C VAL A 271 -6.79 -1.53 20.30
N PHE A 272 -7.60 -1.34 19.27
CA PHE A 272 -8.77 -0.46 19.32
C PHE A 272 -9.68 -0.82 20.51
N GLN A 273 -10.00 -2.10 20.68
CA GLN A 273 -10.84 -2.56 21.79
C GLN A 273 -10.23 -2.22 23.15
N LEU A 274 -8.94 -2.47 23.34
CA LEU A 274 -8.24 -2.14 24.59
C LEU A 274 -8.33 -0.63 24.87
N VAL A 275 -7.94 0.20 23.90
CA VAL A 275 -7.92 1.66 24.08
C VAL A 275 -9.31 2.21 24.33
N HIS A 276 -10.32 1.69 23.64
CA HIS A 276 -11.72 2.06 23.85
C HIS A 276 -12.19 1.81 25.29
N TYR A 277 -11.89 0.63 25.87
CA TYR A 277 -12.24 0.35 27.27
C TYR A 277 -11.39 1.12 28.28
N LEU A 278 -10.12 1.40 27.96
CA LEU A 278 -9.27 2.28 28.76
C LEU A 278 -9.85 3.69 28.84
N GLN A 279 -10.34 4.26 27.73
CA GLN A 279 -10.99 5.58 27.71
C GLN A 279 -12.25 5.61 28.60
N GLN A 280 -12.97 4.50 28.71
CA GLN A 280 -14.15 4.36 29.58
C GLN A 280 -13.80 4.02 31.03
N ARG A 281 -12.51 3.80 31.34
CA ARG A 281 -12.02 3.41 32.66
C ARG A 281 -12.62 2.11 33.19
N LEU A 282 -12.99 1.18 32.32
CA LEU A 282 -13.58 -0.09 32.74
C LEU A 282 -12.49 -1.13 32.98
N LEU A 283 -12.10 -1.37 34.24
CA LEU A 283 -10.97 -2.26 34.57
C LEU A 283 -11.16 -3.69 34.08
N GLU A 284 -12.29 -4.31 34.40
CA GLU A 284 -12.56 -5.71 34.03
C GLU A 284 -12.50 -5.96 32.50
N PRO A 285 -13.19 -5.17 31.65
CA PRO A 285 -13.01 -5.25 30.20
C PRO A 285 -11.56 -5.05 29.74
N VAL A 286 -10.82 -4.12 30.33
CA VAL A 286 -9.40 -3.88 30.00
C VAL A 286 -8.56 -5.12 30.27
N LEU A 287 -8.67 -5.73 31.45
CA LEU A 287 -7.93 -6.93 31.82
C LEU A 287 -8.25 -8.11 30.87
N VAL A 288 -9.53 -8.28 30.52
CA VAL A 288 -9.95 -9.31 29.54
C VAL A 288 -9.31 -9.08 28.17
N ARG A 289 -9.22 -7.82 27.70
CA ARG A 289 -8.58 -7.52 26.40
C ARG A 289 -7.06 -7.70 26.44
N LEU A 290 -6.41 -7.35 27.54
CA LEU A 290 -4.97 -7.60 27.73
C LEU A 290 -4.64 -9.09 27.67
N GLU A 291 -5.45 -9.96 28.29
CA GLU A 291 -5.23 -11.41 28.22
C GLU A 291 -5.47 -11.95 26.80
N ARG A 292 -6.43 -11.40 26.05
CA ARG A 292 -6.61 -11.74 24.62
C ARG A 292 -5.40 -11.34 23.79
N LEU A 293 -4.84 -10.14 24.01
CA LEU A 293 -3.62 -9.67 23.35
C LEU A 293 -2.42 -10.57 23.66
N ARG A 294 -2.26 -10.98 24.93
CA ARG A 294 -1.20 -11.91 25.36
C ARG A 294 -1.28 -13.24 24.60
N LYS A 295 -2.48 -13.83 24.53
CA LYS A 295 -2.73 -15.07 23.79
C LYS A 295 -2.47 -14.90 22.30
N TYR A 296 -2.88 -13.78 21.71
CA TYR A 296 -2.63 -13.50 20.29
C TYR A 296 -1.13 -13.40 20.00
N GLN A 297 -0.38 -12.64 20.81
CA GLN A 297 1.08 -12.51 20.69
C GLN A 297 1.77 -13.88 20.70
N GLN A 298 1.43 -14.74 21.67
CA GLN A 298 2.05 -16.06 21.83
C GLN A 298 1.76 -17.02 20.66
N ARG A 299 0.59 -16.88 20.03
CA ARG A 299 0.13 -17.76 18.95
C ARG A 299 0.59 -17.30 17.57
N HIS A 300 0.63 -15.98 17.33
CA HIS A 300 0.69 -15.44 15.97
C HIS A 300 1.90 -14.54 15.71
N LEU A 301 2.54 -13.96 16.73
CA LEU A 301 3.63 -12.98 16.55
C LEU A 301 5.01 -13.57 16.91
N ARG A 302 5.35 -14.70 16.26
CA ARG A 302 6.65 -15.38 16.48
C ARG A 302 7.71 -14.98 15.46
N ASP A 303 7.28 -14.51 14.29
CA ASP A 303 8.15 -14.18 13.17
C ASP A 303 8.93 -12.86 13.42
N PRO A 304 10.22 -12.76 13.04
CA PRO A 304 10.96 -11.50 13.01
C PRO A 304 10.20 -10.34 12.34
N ALA A 305 9.42 -10.58 11.30
CA ALA A 305 8.64 -9.54 10.63
C ALA A 305 7.54 -8.95 11.52
N THR A 306 7.09 -9.67 12.55
CA THR A 306 6.11 -9.18 13.52
C THR A 306 6.73 -8.43 14.71
N LEU A 307 8.03 -8.13 14.66
CA LEU A 307 8.77 -7.53 15.78
C LEU A 307 8.10 -6.26 16.32
N ARG A 308 7.61 -5.38 15.44
CA ARG A 308 6.96 -4.13 15.84
C ARG A 308 5.70 -4.35 16.65
N SER A 309 4.74 -5.06 16.07
CA SER A 309 3.48 -5.37 16.77
C SER A 309 3.74 -6.17 18.05
N ARG A 310 4.65 -7.14 18.02
CA ARG A 310 5.06 -7.87 19.23
C ARG A 310 5.63 -6.94 20.31
N THR A 311 6.45 -5.97 19.92
CA THR A 311 7.04 -5.00 20.87
C THR A 311 5.98 -4.07 21.44
N PHE A 312 5.05 -3.61 20.59
CA PHE A 312 3.92 -2.79 21.05
C PHE A 312 2.98 -3.58 21.98
N LEU A 313 2.65 -4.83 21.66
CA LEU A 313 1.84 -5.66 22.57
C LEU A 313 2.54 -5.89 23.91
N ARG A 314 3.86 -6.04 23.93
CA ARG A 314 4.63 -6.10 25.19
C ARG A 314 4.56 -4.80 25.99
N LEU A 315 4.55 -3.63 25.34
CA LEU A 315 4.32 -2.35 26.01
C LEU A 315 2.93 -2.33 26.68
N LEU A 316 1.89 -2.76 25.96
CA LEU A 316 0.53 -2.80 26.49
C LEU A 316 0.40 -3.75 27.69
N LEU A 317 1.14 -4.85 27.71
CA LEU A 317 1.12 -5.80 28.84
C LEU A 317 1.79 -5.24 30.12
N LEU A 318 2.53 -4.13 30.04
CA LEU A 318 3.04 -3.44 31.23
C LEU A 318 1.94 -2.70 32.00
N LEU A 319 0.80 -2.41 31.37
CA LEU A 319 -0.32 -1.67 31.98
C LEU A 319 -0.70 -2.22 33.36
N PRO A 320 -1.07 -3.51 33.50
CA PRO A 320 -1.41 -4.08 34.81
C PRO A 320 -0.19 -4.28 35.70
N GLU A 321 1.01 -4.51 35.14
CA GLU A 321 2.23 -4.73 35.94
C GLU A 321 2.72 -3.49 36.68
N ALA A 322 2.30 -2.31 36.20
CA ALA A 322 2.61 -1.00 36.77
C ALA A 322 1.38 -0.36 37.42
N ASP A 323 0.33 -1.15 37.71
CA ASP A 323 -0.94 -0.67 38.30
C ASP A 323 -1.55 0.52 37.53
N PHE A 324 -1.37 0.53 36.21
CA PHE A 324 -1.79 1.60 35.30
C PHE A 324 -1.18 2.98 35.61
N ASP A 325 -0.12 3.05 36.42
CA ASP A 325 0.55 4.29 36.79
C ASP A 325 1.40 4.86 35.63
N PRO A 326 1.10 6.08 35.13
CA PRO A 326 1.84 6.67 34.00
C PRO A 326 3.34 6.86 34.27
N ALA A 327 3.77 7.12 35.51
CA ALA A 327 5.18 7.38 35.80
C ALA A 327 5.99 6.08 35.75
N GLN A 328 5.48 5.01 36.37
CA GLN A 328 6.06 3.67 36.32
C GLN A 328 6.07 3.12 34.89
N LEU A 329 4.99 3.30 34.13
CA LEU A 329 4.90 2.87 32.73
C LEU A 329 5.93 3.58 31.85
N ALA A 330 6.14 4.89 32.04
CA ALA A 330 7.15 5.62 31.31
C ALA A 330 8.57 5.10 31.60
N GLN A 331 8.86 4.76 32.85
CA GLN A 331 10.15 4.20 33.26
C GLN A 331 10.36 2.78 32.70
N ARG A 332 9.40 1.88 32.90
CA ARG A 332 9.49 0.46 32.48
C ARG A 332 9.42 0.30 30.96
N GLY A 333 8.59 1.10 30.30
CA GLY A 333 8.37 1.06 28.85
C GLY A 333 9.51 1.64 28.02
N LYS A 334 10.43 2.42 28.61
CA LYS A 334 11.48 3.16 27.88
C LYS A 334 12.29 2.28 26.91
N SER A 335 12.73 1.10 27.36
CA SER A 335 13.52 0.18 26.52
C SER A 335 12.72 -0.42 25.37
N LEU A 336 11.47 -0.80 25.62
CA LEU A 336 10.58 -1.33 24.60
C LEU A 336 10.18 -0.27 23.58
N LEU A 337 9.95 0.98 24.01
CA LEU A 337 9.64 2.10 23.12
C LEU A 337 10.83 2.44 22.21
N ASN A 338 12.07 2.38 22.74
CA ASN A 338 13.27 2.54 21.92
C ASN A 338 13.40 1.41 20.89
N THR A 339 13.17 0.16 21.31
CA THR A 339 13.15 -1.00 20.41
C THR A 339 12.09 -0.83 19.31
N LEU A 340 10.90 -0.34 19.68
CA LEU A 340 9.82 -0.09 18.74
C LEU A 340 10.25 0.93 17.68
N ARG A 341 10.77 2.09 18.09
CA ARG A 341 11.25 3.15 17.18
C ARG A 341 12.35 2.69 16.22
N GLN A 342 13.21 1.78 16.67
CA GLN A 342 14.34 1.26 15.88
C GLN A 342 13.98 0.06 15.00
N ALA A 343 12.85 -0.59 15.26
CA ALA A 343 12.45 -1.76 14.51
C ALA A 343 12.23 -1.40 13.03
N SER A 344 12.89 -2.16 12.15
CA SER A 344 12.92 -1.94 10.71
C SER A 344 11.53 -1.97 10.07
N LEU A 345 11.39 -1.28 8.94
CA LEU A 345 10.19 -1.34 8.10
C LEU A 345 9.88 -2.78 7.70
N THR A 346 8.62 -3.19 7.86
CA THR A 346 8.16 -4.53 7.51
C THR A 346 7.95 -4.65 6.00
N ARG A 347 8.38 -5.76 5.42
CA ARG A 347 8.16 -6.09 4.00
C ARG A 347 6.67 -6.21 3.69
N ASP A 348 6.28 -6.01 2.43
CA ASP A 348 4.89 -6.11 1.98
C ASP A 348 4.23 -7.46 2.26
N ALA A 349 5.02 -8.54 2.23
CA ALA A 349 4.51 -9.88 2.45
C ALA A 349 4.09 -10.13 3.91
N ASP A 350 4.62 -9.35 4.84
CA ASP A 350 4.61 -9.66 6.27
C ASP A 350 4.04 -8.52 7.13
N SER A 351 3.56 -7.45 6.48
CA SER A 351 3.13 -6.25 7.18
C SER A 351 1.73 -6.35 7.74
N GLU A 352 1.64 -6.23 9.06
CA GLU A 352 0.43 -5.76 9.72
C GLU A 352 0.25 -4.26 9.46
N VAL A 353 -1.01 -3.81 9.40
CA VAL A 353 -1.33 -2.41 9.12
C VAL A 353 -1.47 -1.67 10.44
N GLU A 354 -0.56 -0.73 10.68
CA GLU A 354 -0.68 0.27 11.74
C GLU A 354 -1.67 1.34 11.26
N ILE A 355 -2.86 1.46 11.88
CA ILE A 355 -3.82 2.53 11.52
C ILE A 355 -3.34 3.88 12.06
N ILE A 356 -2.86 3.86 13.30
CA ILE A 356 -2.10 4.95 13.92
C ILE A 356 -0.75 4.35 14.32
N PRO A 357 0.37 5.07 14.13
CA PRO A 357 1.68 4.61 14.57
C PRO A 357 1.65 4.17 16.04
N TYR A 358 2.29 3.05 16.34
CA TYR A 358 2.28 2.49 17.69
C TYR A 358 2.88 3.41 18.74
N GLU A 359 3.86 4.22 18.35
CA GLU A 359 4.44 5.27 19.18
C GLU A 359 3.38 6.30 19.60
N ASP A 360 2.57 6.79 18.67
CA ASP A 360 1.52 7.78 18.92
C ASP A 360 0.36 7.16 19.71
N LEU A 361 0.00 5.91 19.41
CA LEU A 361 -0.99 5.17 20.21
C LEU A 361 -0.54 4.95 21.65
N TRP A 362 0.75 4.70 21.87
CA TRP A 362 1.30 4.62 23.22
C TRP A 362 1.15 5.96 23.95
N GLU A 363 1.49 7.06 23.29
CA GLU A 363 1.32 8.40 23.87
C GLU A 363 -0.15 8.73 24.17
N LEU A 364 -1.08 8.34 23.30
CA LEU A 364 -2.52 8.44 23.54
C LEU A 364 -2.93 7.67 24.81
N ILE A 365 -2.47 6.43 24.97
CA ILE A 365 -2.74 5.61 26.16
C ILE A 365 -2.21 6.29 27.42
N MET A 366 -0.97 6.80 27.39
CA MET A 366 -0.38 7.52 28.52
C MET A 366 -1.21 8.77 28.88
N ASN A 367 -1.73 9.49 27.89
CA ASN A 367 -2.61 10.63 28.10
C ASN A 367 -3.96 10.24 28.72
N ILE A 368 -4.53 9.10 28.32
CA ILE A 368 -5.76 8.56 28.93
C ILE A 368 -5.52 8.29 30.41
N LEU A 369 -4.44 7.58 30.76
CA LEU A 369 -4.13 7.21 32.14
C LEU A 369 -3.83 8.41 33.04
N ARG A 370 -3.18 9.46 32.50
CA ARG A 370 -2.97 10.72 33.24
C ARG A 370 -4.28 11.44 33.60
N ARG A 371 -5.34 11.25 32.83
CA ARG A 371 -6.67 11.81 33.15
C ARG A 371 -7.37 10.97 34.21
N GLY A 372 -7.04 9.68 34.31
CA GLY A 372 -7.46 8.78 35.37
C GLY A 372 -7.26 7.31 34.99
N THR A 373 -7.04 6.48 36.00
CA THR A 373 -6.86 5.04 35.85
C THR A 373 -8.20 4.34 35.62
N PRO A 374 -8.19 3.13 35.03
CA PRO A 374 -9.37 2.28 35.04
C PRO A 374 -9.76 1.88 36.47
N GLU A 375 -11.06 1.76 36.72
CA GLU A 375 -11.69 1.45 38.01
C GLU A 375 -12.55 0.19 37.94
#